data_AF-A0A7V5QB70-F1
#
_entry.id   AF-A0A7V5QB70-F1
#
_cell.length_a   1.000
_cell.length_b   1.000
_cell.length_c   1.000
_cell.angle_alpha   90.00
_cell.angle_beta   90.00
_cell.angle_gamma   90.00
#
_symmetry.space_group_name_H-M   'P 1'
#
loop_
_entity.id
_entity.type
_entity.pdbx_description
1 polymer ?
#
loop_
_entity_poly.entity_id
_entity_poly.type
_entity_poly.pdbx_seq_one_letter_code
_entity_poly.pdbx_strand_id
1 'polypeptide(L)'
;MNYSELPGDALHTLGGIADFARHILNPTIRLGVTGLSRSGKTVFITALVNNLLHGGRLPAFSALAEGRLQRAWLQPQPDDNIPRFAYEDHLEALTGPDRHWPESTRQISQLRLTLEYEPQGWFGRKLASGRLNIDIVDYPGEWLLDIPLLQMSYEEWSRQALAQSEEYPRKPLAAKWRRVMNSIDPDMAQDEQLARKAARLFTEYLRACRDEKVSLSTLPPGRFLMPGDLEGSPALTFSPLPVRTGARVVPESLHAMMKRRFESYKSHIVKPFFRDHFSRLDRQIVLVDALSALNAGPAAVRDLEQALTEILLSFRPGKNSWLSAILSRRIDKILFAASKADHLHHTSHDRLQNILALLTKSAMNRAKIAGADVSALAMASVRATREASVRKNGNELDCIAGIPIKGERLGSEVFDGEEELAIFPGDLPENPADALRSTTTGAEDLRFIRFRPPLINPEPVPILPHIRLDRAIEFLLGDHLT
;
A
#
# COMPACT_ATOMS: atom_id res chain seq x y z
N MET A 1 18.97 42.63 15.66
CA MET A 1 19.91 41.52 15.98
C MET A 1 19.27 40.24 15.49
N ASN A 2 19.97 39.52 14.62
CA ASN A 2 19.50 38.33 13.91
C ASN A 2 19.28 37.14 14.86
N TYR A 3 18.10 36.52 14.78
CA TYR A 3 17.83 35.17 15.26
C TYR A 3 18.08 34.18 14.11
N SER A 4 19.35 33.90 13.84
CA SER A 4 19.73 32.86 12.89
C SER A 4 21.06 32.28 13.34
N GLU A 5 20.98 31.27 14.20
CA GLU A 5 21.96 30.18 14.41
C GLU A 5 21.66 29.51 15.76
N LEU A 6 20.63 28.66 15.78
CA LEU A 6 20.54 27.56 16.73
C LEU A 6 20.66 26.27 15.91
N PRO A 7 21.53 25.32 16.29
CA PRO A 7 21.68 24.08 15.54
C PRO A 7 20.36 23.30 15.57
N GLY A 8 19.87 22.86 14.41
CA GLY A 8 18.61 22.11 14.28
C GLY A 8 18.51 20.88 15.19
N ASP A 9 19.64 20.33 15.62
CA ASP A 9 19.70 19.21 16.56
C ASP A 9 19.14 19.53 17.97
N ALA A 10 19.22 20.79 18.42
CA ALA A 10 18.68 21.20 19.74
C ALA A 10 17.14 21.27 19.74
N LEU A 11 16.54 21.68 18.62
CA LEU A 11 15.09 21.70 18.44
C LEU A 11 14.51 20.29 18.28
N HIS A 12 15.23 19.39 17.60
CA HIS A 12 14.82 17.99 17.46
C HIS A 12 14.92 17.19 18.76
N THR A 13 15.94 17.46 19.60
CA THR A 13 16.09 16.82 20.92
C THR A 13 15.04 17.31 21.93
N LEU A 14 14.71 18.60 21.93
CA LEU A 14 13.62 19.16 22.75
C LEU A 14 12.24 18.63 22.31
N GLY A 15 12.00 18.51 21.00
CA GLY A 15 10.79 17.87 20.45
C GLY A 15 10.67 16.40 20.87
N GLY A 16 11.76 15.64 20.83
CA GLY A 16 11.79 14.24 21.27
C GLY A 16 11.47 14.03 22.76
N ILE A 17 11.92 14.95 23.64
CA ILE A 17 11.63 14.90 25.08
C ILE A 17 10.17 15.28 25.35
N ALA A 18 9.64 16.29 24.67
CA ALA A 18 8.23 16.68 24.78
C ALA A 18 7.29 15.59 24.25
N ASP A 19 7.64 14.95 23.14
CA ASP A 19 6.89 13.82 22.58
C ASP A 19 6.95 12.59 23.49
N PHE A 20 8.09 12.34 24.16
CA PHE A 20 8.23 11.28 25.16
C PHE A 20 7.34 11.53 26.40
N ALA A 21 7.34 12.75 26.94
CA ALA A 21 6.49 13.13 28.07
C ALA A 21 4.99 13.07 27.70
N ARG A 22 4.63 13.48 26.49
CA ARG A 22 3.27 13.32 25.95
C ARG A 22 2.90 11.86 25.74
N HIS A 23 3.84 10.99 25.36
CA HIS A 23 3.60 9.55 25.21
C HIS A 23 3.26 8.87 26.54
N ILE A 24 3.88 9.30 27.63
CA ILE A 24 3.62 8.78 28.98
C ILE A 24 2.22 9.18 29.45
N LEU A 25 1.75 10.38 29.10
CA LEU A 25 0.42 10.88 29.47
C LEU A 25 -0.68 10.46 28.48
N ASN A 26 -0.33 10.30 27.20
CA ASN A 26 -1.20 9.99 26.07
C ASN A 26 -0.48 8.99 25.13
N PRO A 27 -0.56 7.67 25.43
CA PRO A 27 0.03 6.62 24.61
C PRO A 27 -0.42 6.79 23.16
N THR A 28 0.51 6.82 22.21
CA THR A 28 0.18 7.04 20.80
C THR A 28 0.91 6.01 19.94
N ILE A 29 0.21 5.38 19.01
CA ILE A 29 0.81 4.50 18.01
C ILE A 29 0.61 5.14 16.64
N ARG A 30 1.67 5.23 15.84
CA ARG A 30 1.58 5.63 14.44
C ARG A 30 1.49 4.37 13.57
N LEU A 31 0.32 4.14 12.99
CA LEU A 31 0.04 3.05 12.07
C LEU A 31 0.17 3.54 10.62
N GLY A 32 1.20 3.08 9.93
CA GLY A 32 1.34 3.28 8.50
C GLY A 32 0.42 2.34 7.73
N VAL A 33 -0.41 2.90 6.86
CA VAL A 33 -1.25 2.15 5.93
C VAL A 33 -0.76 2.42 4.53
N THR A 34 -0.31 1.37 3.86
CA THR A 34 0.16 1.44 2.49
C THR A 34 -0.30 0.24 1.69
N GLY A 35 -0.02 0.24 0.39
CA GLY A 35 -0.39 -0.86 -0.47
C GLY A 35 -0.11 -0.57 -1.94
N LEU A 36 0.15 -1.64 -2.67
CA LEU A 36 0.44 -1.61 -4.11
C LEU A 36 -0.87 -1.51 -4.88
N SER A 37 -0.93 -0.58 -5.84
CA SER A 37 -2.00 -0.32 -6.81
C SER A 37 -3.38 -0.99 -6.54
N ARG A 38 -4.38 -0.18 -6.15
CA ARG A 38 -5.79 -0.61 -5.95
C ARG A 38 -6.00 -1.71 -4.89
N SER A 39 -5.09 -1.85 -3.93
CA SER A 39 -5.22 -2.79 -2.81
C SER A 39 -6.22 -2.41 -1.72
N GLY A 40 -6.93 -1.27 -1.86
CA GLY A 40 -8.04 -0.92 -0.96
C GLY A 40 -7.63 -0.21 0.35
N LYS A 41 -6.56 0.59 0.35
CA LYS A 41 -6.13 1.40 1.53
C LYS A 41 -7.25 2.24 2.13
N THR A 42 -7.91 3.04 1.30
CA THR A 42 -9.02 3.91 1.71
C THR A 42 -10.13 3.08 2.35
N VAL A 43 -10.52 1.97 1.72
CA VAL A 43 -11.53 1.05 2.23
C VAL A 43 -11.11 0.40 3.56
N PHE A 44 -9.84 0.01 3.72
CA PHE A 44 -9.31 -0.51 4.97
C PHE A 44 -9.42 0.47 6.12
N ILE A 45 -8.97 1.72 5.92
CA ILE A 45 -9.00 2.74 6.97
C ILE A 45 -10.45 3.05 7.34
N THR A 46 -11.34 3.24 6.35
CA THR A 46 -12.76 3.48 6.60
C THR A 46 -13.39 2.32 7.37
N ALA A 47 -13.13 1.06 7.01
CA ALA A 47 -13.67 -0.10 7.71
C ALA A 47 -13.13 -0.24 9.14
N LEU A 48 -11.82 -0.03 9.33
CA LEU A 48 -11.15 -0.03 10.63
C LEU A 48 -11.80 1.00 11.57
N VAL A 49 -11.91 2.25 11.10
CA VAL A 49 -12.48 3.36 11.87
C VAL A 49 -13.96 3.10 12.14
N ASN A 50 -14.74 2.69 11.13
CA ASN A 50 -16.16 2.41 11.28
C ASN A 50 -16.44 1.30 12.31
N ASN A 51 -15.70 0.19 12.26
CA ASN A 51 -15.90 -0.92 13.19
C ASN A 51 -15.49 -0.55 14.63
N LEU A 52 -14.44 0.24 14.82
CA LEU A 52 -14.03 0.68 16.16
C LEU A 52 -14.95 1.75 16.75
N LEU A 53 -15.41 2.71 15.93
CA LEU A 53 -16.32 3.79 16.39
C LEU A 53 -17.71 3.29 16.76
N HIS A 54 -18.25 2.34 15.98
CA HIS A 54 -19.66 1.93 16.09
C HIS A 54 -19.85 0.54 16.71
N GLY A 55 -18.80 -0.04 17.30
CA GLY A 55 -18.91 -1.32 18.01
C GLY A 55 -19.18 -2.51 17.07
N GLY A 56 -18.48 -2.55 15.93
CA GLY A 56 -18.55 -3.65 15.00
C GLY A 56 -18.14 -4.99 15.62
N ARG A 57 -18.58 -6.10 15.03
CA ARG A 57 -18.34 -7.44 15.58
C ARG A 57 -16.88 -7.87 15.32
N LEU A 58 -15.99 -7.63 16.28
CA LEU A 58 -14.56 -7.99 16.20
C LEU A 58 -14.16 -9.10 17.21
N PRO A 59 -14.60 -10.36 17.02
CA PRO A 59 -14.40 -11.43 18.00
C PRO A 59 -12.93 -11.87 18.17
N ALA A 60 -12.07 -11.66 17.16
CA ALA A 60 -10.64 -11.95 17.29
C ALA A 60 -9.84 -10.80 17.92
N PHE A 61 -10.47 -9.64 18.18
CA PHE A 61 -9.83 -8.51 18.83
C PHE A 61 -10.08 -8.56 20.34
N SER A 62 -9.06 -8.96 21.09
CA SER A 62 -9.17 -9.35 22.50
C SER A 62 -9.78 -8.24 23.37
N ALA A 63 -9.36 -7.00 23.19
CA ALA A 63 -9.88 -5.86 23.94
C ALA A 63 -11.39 -5.65 23.80
N LEU A 64 -11.96 -5.88 22.60
CA LEU A 64 -13.41 -5.81 22.40
C LEU A 64 -14.11 -7.09 22.85
N ALA A 65 -13.55 -8.26 22.51
CA ALA A 65 -14.13 -9.57 22.83
C ALA A 65 -14.25 -9.81 24.35
N GLU A 66 -13.32 -9.27 25.14
CA GLU A 66 -13.32 -9.31 26.60
C GLU A 66 -14.18 -8.19 27.25
N GLY A 67 -14.82 -7.33 26.44
CA GLY A 67 -15.63 -6.21 26.93
C GLY A 67 -14.83 -5.07 27.56
N ARG A 68 -13.52 -4.99 27.29
CA ARG A 68 -12.62 -3.98 27.87
C ARG A 68 -12.59 -2.67 27.09
N LEU A 69 -12.86 -2.70 25.79
CA LEU A 69 -12.96 -1.49 24.98
C LEU A 69 -14.26 -0.75 25.32
N GLN A 70 -14.14 0.43 25.92
CA GLN A 70 -15.29 1.20 26.40
C GLN A 70 -15.81 2.16 25.34
N ARG A 71 -14.91 2.87 24.66
CA ARG A 71 -15.27 3.90 23.68
C ARG A 71 -14.18 4.10 22.63
N ALA A 72 -14.58 4.50 21.43
CA ALA A 72 -13.69 5.06 20.42
C ALA A 72 -14.25 6.38 19.88
N TRP A 73 -13.38 7.35 19.56
CA TRP A 73 -13.79 8.60 18.91
C TRP A 73 -12.65 9.20 18.08
N LEU A 74 -13.02 10.02 17.11
CA LEU A 74 -12.05 10.79 16.31
C LEU A 74 -11.60 12.02 17.10
N GLN A 75 -10.29 12.26 17.09
CA GLN A 75 -9.70 13.50 17.60
C GLN A 75 -9.15 14.35 16.46
N PRO A 76 -9.00 15.67 16.66
CA PRO A 76 -8.20 16.50 15.78
C PRO A 76 -6.81 15.88 15.57
N GLN A 77 -6.36 15.88 14.32
CA GLN A 77 -5.06 15.33 13.96
C GLN A 77 -3.92 16.19 14.53
N PRO A 78 -2.73 15.61 14.73
CA PRO A 78 -1.60 16.31 15.36
C PRO A 78 -0.76 17.19 14.43
N ASP A 79 -0.87 17.04 13.11
CA ASP A 79 -0.03 17.73 12.13
C ASP A 79 -0.90 18.46 11.10
N ASP A 80 -0.95 19.79 11.18
CA ASP A 80 -1.78 20.63 10.29
C ASP A 80 -1.20 20.76 8.86
N ASN A 81 0.02 20.27 8.61
CA ASN A 81 0.62 20.28 7.28
C ASN A 81 0.21 19.07 6.42
N ILE A 82 -0.41 18.06 7.03
CA ILE A 82 -0.85 16.85 6.34
C ILE A 82 -2.37 16.92 6.15
N PRO A 83 -2.92 16.62 4.97
CA PRO A 83 -4.37 16.55 4.80
C PRO A 83 -5.04 15.53 5.72
N ARG A 84 -6.22 15.86 6.26
CA ARG A 84 -7.05 14.90 7.02
C ARG A 84 -7.60 13.82 6.10
N PHE A 85 -7.59 12.57 6.55
CA PHE A 85 -8.31 11.49 5.87
C PHE A 85 -9.82 11.75 5.92
N ALA A 86 -10.47 11.78 4.76
CA ALA A 86 -11.89 12.11 4.59
C ALA A 86 -12.80 10.92 4.96
N TYR A 87 -12.76 10.50 6.22
CA TYR A 87 -13.49 9.33 6.72
C TYR A 87 -14.98 9.39 6.40
N GLU A 88 -15.60 10.55 6.65
CA GLU A 88 -17.04 10.75 6.46
C GLU A 88 -17.44 10.57 5.00
N ASP A 89 -16.76 11.25 4.07
CA ASP A 89 -17.02 11.17 2.63
C ASP A 89 -16.82 9.74 2.11
N HIS A 90 -15.79 9.04 2.59
CA HIS A 90 -15.52 7.65 2.20
C HIS A 90 -16.55 6.67 2.76
N LEU A 91 -17.10 6.93 3.95
CA LEU A 91 -18.20 6.13 4.49
C LEU A 91 -19.47 6.37 3.68
N GLU A 92 -19.80 7.63 3.37
CA GLU A 92 -20.95 7.99 2.53
C GLU A 92 -20.85 7.38 1.13
N ALA A 93 -19.67 7.38 0.51
CA ALA A 93 -19.47 6.71 -0.77
C ALA A 93 -19.80 5.21 -0.71
N LEU A 94 -19.51 4.53 0.40
CA LEU A 94 -19.76 3.09 0.56
C LEU A 94 -21.21 2.76 0.91
N THR A 95 -21.90 3.62 1.66
CA THR A 95 -23.19 3.31 2.29
C THR A 95 -24.35 4.17 1.78
N GLY A 96 -24.06 5.24 1.05
CA GLY A 96 -25.02 6.18 0.51
C GLY A 96 -25.84 5.61 -0.68
N PRO A 97 -26.82 6.39 -1.18
CA PRO A 97 -27.71 5.95 -2.24
C PRO A 97 -26.99 5.63 -3.56
N ASP A 98 -25.93 6.38 -3.88
CA ASP A 98 -25.06 6.11 -5.04
C ASP A 98 -23.81 5.30 -4.63
N ARG A 99 -24.00 4.19 -3.89
CA ARG A 99 -22.88 3.39 -3.35
C ARG A 99 -21.82 3.04 -4.40
N HIS A 100 -20.58 3.43 -4.14
CA HIS A 100 -19.42 3.17 -4.99
C HIS A 100 -18.15 3.03 -4.15
N TRP A 101 -17.11 2.43 -4.73
CA TRP A 101 -15.83 2.35 -4.06
C TRP A 101 -15.17 3.73 -4.03
N PRO A 102 -14.71 4.23 -2.86
CA PRO A 102 -14.01 5.50 -2.76
C PRO A 102 -12.78 5.58 -3.67
N GLU A 103 -12.47 6.78 -4.17
CA GLU A 103 -11.26 7.01 -4.95
C GLU A 103 -9.99 6.69 -4.14
N SER A 104 -8.97 6.19 -4.83
CA SER A 104 -7.66 5.94 -4.21
C SER A 104 -6.95 7.25 -3.87
N THR A 105 -6.43 7.33 -2.65
CA THR A 105 -5.68 8.48 -2.16
C THR A 105 -4.45 8.76 -3.03
N ARG A 106 -4.30 10.02 -3.47
CA ARG A 106 -3.21 10.48 -4.37
C ARG A 106 -2.04 11.15 -3.64
N GLN A 107 -2.22 11.41 -2.36
CA GLN A 107 -1.28 12.10 -1.47
C GLN A 107 -1.27 11.43 -0.10
N ILE A 108 -0.37 11.87 0.77
CA ILE A 108 -0.38 11.45 2.16
C ILE A 108 -1.59 12.06 2.88
N SER A 109 -2.23 11.30 3.77
CA SER A 109 -3.26 11.83 4.68
C SER A 109 -3.18 11.17 6.04
N GLN A 110 -3.77 11.80 7.06
CA GLN A 110 -3.73 11.31 8.43
C GLN A 110 -5.09 11.42 9.12
N LEU A 111 -5.34 10.52 10.08
CA LEU A 111 -6.44 10.57 11.01
C LEU A 111 -5.95 10.18 12.41
N ARG A 112 -6.57 10.75 13.46
CA ARG A 112 -6.39 10.27 14.84
C ARG A 112 -7.66 9.63 15.37
N LEU A 113 -7.54 8.38 15.79
CA LEU A 113 -8.56 7.64 16.53
C LEU A 113 -8.09 7.45 17.97
N THR A 114 -8.94 7.74 18.94
CA THR A 114 -8.66 7.45 20.36
C THR A 114 -9.54 6.32 20.82
N LEU A 115 -8.91 5.32 21.46
CA LEU A 115 -9.57 4.21 22.14
C LEU A 115 -9.47 4.41 23.64
N GLU A 116 -10.59 4.31 24.34
CA GLU A 116 -10.67 4.23 25.79
C GLU A 116 -11.00 2.80 26.18
N TYR A 117 -10.19 2.22 27.05
CA TYR A 117 -10.21 0.80 27.39
C TYR A 117 -9.86 0.56 28.85
N GLU A 118 -10.31 -0.56 29.39
CA GLU A 118 -9.88 -1.05 30.71
C GLU A 118 -8.55 -1.83 30.58
N PRO A 119 -7.44 -1.36 31.19
CA PRO A 119 -6.17 -2.08 31.23
C PRO A 119 -6.30 -3.39 32.01
N GLN A 120 -5.56 -4.44 31.63
CA GLN A 120 -5.56 -5.70 32.39
C GLN A 120 -4.73 -5.58 33.67
N GLY A 121 -5.04 -6.45 34.63
CA GLY A 121 -4.31 -6.56 35.89
C GLY A 121 -4.57 -5.41 36.88
N TRP A 122 -4.10 -5.62 38.11
CA TRP A 122 -4.25 -4.63 39.20
C TRP A 122 -3.30 -3.43 39.05
N PHE A 123 -2.09 -3.67 38.55
CA PHE A 123 -1.07 -2.63 38.37
C PHE A 123 -1.35 -1.75 37.15
N GLY A 124 -1.82 -2.34 36.03
CA GLY A 124 -2.20 -1.59 34.82
C GLY A 124 -3.31 -0.58 35.11
N ARG A 125 -4.34 -0.98 35.87
CA ARG A 125 -5.46 -0.10 36.26
C ARG A 125 -5.07 1.11 37.13
N LYS A 126 -3.93 1.08 37.83
CA LYS A 126 -3.46 2.20 38.67
C LYS A 126 -2.51 3.16 37.95
N LEU A 127 -1.90 2.73 36.86
CA LEU A 127 -0.79 3.45 36.20
C LEU A 127 -1.08 3.86 34.76
N ALA A 128 -1.93 3.13 34.04
CA ALA A 128 -2.27 3.42 32.66
C ALA A 128 -3.38 4.48 32.57
N SER A 129 -3.31 5.34 31.56
CA SER A 129 -4.32 6.35 31.27
C SER A 129 -5.67 5.76 30.84
N GLY A 130 -5.73 4.45 30.59
CA GLY A 130 -6.90 3.77 29.99
C GLY A 130 -7.19 4.26 28.57
N ARG A 131 -6.22 4.91 27.91
CA ARG A 131 -6.40 5.53 26.60
C ARG A 131 -5.24 5.22 25.67
N LEU A 132 -5.56 4.94 24.41
CA LEU A 132 -4.61 4.75 23.32
C LEU A 132 -5.02 5.62 22.13
N ASN A 133 -4.13 6.50 21.70
CA ASN A 133 -4.28 7.23 20.45
C ASN A 133 -3.64 6.43 19.31
N ILE A 134 -4.31 6.39 18.16
CA ILE A 134 -3.85 5.72 16.96
C ILE A 134 -3.83 6.77 15.86
N ASP A 135 -2.62 7.17 15.46
CA ASP A 135 -2.38 8.02 14.32
C ASP A 135 -2.25 7.14 13.07
N ILE A 136 -3.32 7.10 12.27
CA ILE A 136 -3.37 6.33 11.03
C ILE A 136 -2.86 7.22 9.90
N VAL A 137 -1.76 6.82 9.27
CA VAL A 137 -1.12 7.57 8.17
C VAL A 137 -1.29 6.79 6.87
N ASP A 138 -2.10 7.30 5.95
CA ASP A 138 -2.31 6.75 4.62
C ASP A 138 -1.33 7.37 3.63
N TYR A 139 -0.59 6.54 2.90
CA TYR A 139 0.28 7.03 1.83
C TYR A 139 0.42 6.02 0.67
N PRO A 140 0.67 6.48 -0.57
CA PRO A 140 0.85 5.61 -1.72
C PRO A 140 2.01 4.62 -1.55
N GLY A 141 1.79 3.33 -1.81
CA GLY A 141 2.83 2.30 -1.71
C GLY A 141 3.93 2.45 -2.74
N GLU A 142 3.60 3.06 -3.89
CA GLU A 142 4.55 3.42 -4.93
C GLU A 142 5.69 4.31 -4.39
N TRP A 143 5.44 5.09 -3.34
CA TRP A 143 6.45 5.96 -2.74
C TRP A 143 7.53 5.20 -1.95
N LEU A 144 7.24 3.98 -1.49
CA LEU A 144 8.21 3.12 -0.82
C LEU A 144 9.23 2.54 -1.79
N LEU A 145 8.82 2.31 -3.04
CA LEU A 145 9.68 1.81 -4.12
C LEU A 145 10.77 2.80 -4.53
N ASP A 146 10.64 4.06 -4.09
CA ASP A 146 11.68 5.06 -4.32
C ASP A 146 12.80 5.04 -3.29
N ILE A 147 12.59 4.41 -2.13
CA ILE A 147 13.59 4.38 -1.06
C ILE A 147 14.90 3.72 -1.55
N PRO A 148 14.88 2.61 -2.31
CA PRO A 148 16.09 2.06 -2.93
C PRO A 148 16.85 3.04 -3.83
N LEU A 149 16.17 3.98 -4.50
CA LEU A 149 16.83 4.97 -5.38
C LEU A 149 17.82 5.85 -4.63
N LEU A 150 17.64 6.02 -3.31
CA LEU A 150 18.57 6.79 -2.49
C LEU A 150 19.98 6.19 -2.46
N GLN A 151 20.11 4.89 -2.73
CA GLN A 151 21.39 4.17 -2.79
C GLN A 151 21.91 3.98 -4.22
N MET A 152 21.15 4.41 -5.23
CA MET A 152 21.52 4.26 -6.64
C MET A 152 22.02 5.59 -7.20
N SER A 153 23.03 5.50 -8.05
CA SER A 153 23.36 6.57 -8.99
C SER A 153 22.31 6.64 -10.11
N TYR A 154 22.21 7.81 -10.75
CA TYR A 154 21.36 8.00 -11.92
C TYR A 154 21.67 6.99 -13.04
N GLU A 155 22.95 6.68 -13.25
CA GLU A 155 23.38 5.75 -14.29
C GLU A 155 22.97 4.31 -13.98
N GLU A 156 23.09 3.87 -12.72
CA GLU A 156 22.64 2.54 -12.29
C GLU A 156 21.13 2.38 -12.45
N TRP A 157 20.36 3.36 -11.97
CA TRP A 157 18.92 3.37 -12.13
C TRP A 157 18.53 3.38 -13.62
N SER A 158 19.19 4.21 -14.44
CA SER A 158 18.89 4.30 -15.87
C SER A 158 19.11 2.97 -16.60
N ARG A 159 20.23 2.31 -16.31
CA ARG A 159 20.55 0.98 -16.86
C ARG A 159 19.49 -0.05 -16.46
N GLN A 160 19.07 -0.07 -15.19
CA GLN A 160 18.04 -1.00 -14.70
C GLN A 160 16.68 -0.74 -15.35
N ALA A 161 16.24 0.52 -15.40
CA ALA A 161 14.96 0.90 -16.02
C ALA A 161 14.91 0.57 -17.51
N LEU A 162 16.02 0.79 -18.24
CA LEU A 162 16.13 0.42 -19.64
C LEU A 162 16.10 -1.09 -19.84
N ALA A 163 16.83 -1.87 -19.03
CA ALA A 163 16.83 -3.33 -19.09
C ALA A 163 15.42 -3.91 -18.83
N GLN A 164 14.74 -3.47 -17.77
CA GLN A 164 13.37 -3.89 -17.46
C GLN A 164 12.39 -3.57 -18.59
N SER A 165 12.60 -2.44 -19.28
CA SER A 165 11.76 -2.04 -20.41
C SER A 165 11.90 -2.94 -21.64
N GLU A 166 12.86 -3.87 -21.65
CA GLU A 166 13.01 -4.87 -22.72
C GLU A 166 12.26 -6.18 -22.44
N GLU A 167 11.85 -6.39 -21.19
CA GLU A 167 11.21 -7.62 -20.74
C GLU A 167 9.70 -7.62 -21.06
N TYR A 168 9.11 -8.80 -21.28
CA TYR A 168 7.66 -8.93 -21.38
C TYR A 168 7.03 -8.90 -19.97
N PRO A 169 5.91 -8.19 -19.74
CA PRO A 169 5.04 -7.50 -20.71
C PRO A 169 5.38 -6.02 -20.96
N ARG A 170 6.50 -5.49 -20.41
CA ARG A 170 6.89 -4.07 -20.49
C ARG A 170 7.28 -3.62 -21.90
N LYS A 171 7.95 -4.47 -22.68
CA LYS A 171 8.50 -4.17 -24.01
C LYS A 171 7.52 -3.46 -24.97
N PRO A 172 6.30 -3.99 -25.24
CA PRO A 172 5.36 -3.29 -26.12
C PRO A 172 4.88 -1.95 -25.53
N LEU A 173 4.72 -1.85 -24.21
CA LEU A 173 4.25 -0.64 -23.52
C LEU A 173 5.30 0.48 -23.54
N ALA A 174 6.57 0.10 -23.45
CA ALA A 174 7.71 1.02 -23.46
C ALA A 174 8.07 1.55 -24.86
N ALA A 175 7.50 1.00 -25.93
CA ALA A 175 7.98 1.20 -27.30
C ALA A 175 8.06 2.67 -27.74
N LYS A 176 7.06 3.49 -27.39
CA LYS A 176 7.04 4.93 -27.73
C LYS A 176 8.17 5.69 -27.04
N TRP A 177 8.36 5.46 -25.75
CA TRP A 177 9.41 6.08 -24.95
C TRP A 177 10.81 5.61 -25.41
N ARG A 178 11.00 4.31 -25.59
CA ARG A 178 12.27 3.73 -26.04
C ARG A 178 12.73 4.25 -27.39
N ARG A 179 11.82 4.48 -28.34
CA ARG A 179 12.16 5.07 -29.64
C ARG A 179 12.83 6.43 -29.48
N VAL A 180 12.34 7.24 -28.55
CA VAL A 180 12.94 8.55 -28.24
C VAL A 180 14.28 8.36 -27.55
N MET A 181 14.40 7.43 -26.59
CA MET A 181 15.67 7.21 -25.89
C MET A 181 16.78 6.72 -26.82
N ASN A 182 16.44 5.88 -27.81
CA ASN A 182 17.39 5.38 -28.79
C ASN A 182 17.84 6.44 -29.82
N SER A 183 17.14 7.57 -29.93
CA SER A 183 17.50 8.67 -30.85
C SER A 183 18.26 9.80 -30.17
N ILE A 184 18.53 9.71 -28.87
CA ILE A 184 19.16 10.75 -28.07
C ILE A 184 20.64 10.39 -27.86
N ASP A 185 21.52 11.36 -28.13
CA ASP A 185 22.88 11.35 -27.62
C ASP A 185 22.88 11.95 -26.20
N PRO A 186 23.23 11.20 -25.13
CA PRO A 186 23.26 11.73 -23.77
C PRO A 186 24.20 12.92 -23.58
N ASP A 187 25.23 13.07 -24.41
CA ASP A 187 26.23 14.14 -24.32
C ASP A 187 25.86 15.39 -25.11
N MET A 188 24.70 15.40 -25.79
CA MET A 188 24.17 16.59 -26.43
C MET A 188 23.90 17.72 -25.43
N ALA A 189 23.86 18.97 -25.90
CA ALA A 189 23.48 20.11 -25.07
C ALA A 189 22.11 19.89 -24.40
N GLN A 190 21.98 20.34 -23.15
CA GLN A 190 20.75 20.22 -22.38
C GLN A 190 19.54 20.86 -23.10
N ASP A 191 18.41 20.16 -23.11
CA ASP A 191 17.17 20.61 -23.77
C ASP A 191 15.96 20.34 -22.87
N GLU A 192 15.29 21.42 -22.45
CA GLU A 192 14.14 21.38 -21.56
C GLU A 192 12.92 20.69 -22.19
N GLN A 193 12.66 20.96 -23.48
CA GLN A 193 11.52 20.40 -24.19
C GLN A 193 11.70 18.90 -24.39
N LEU A 194 12.90 18.48 -24.76
CA LEU A 194 13.26 17.07 -24.87
C LEU A 194 13.12 16.36 -23.53
N ALA A 195 13.61 16.98 -22.44
CA ALA A 195 13.51 16.38 -21.11
C ALA A 195 12.06 16.19 -20.66
N ARG A 196 11.20 17.19 -20.87
CA ARG A 196 9.75 17.10 -20.58
C ARG A 196 9.07 16.02 -21.42
N LYS A 197 9.38 15.95 -22.71
CA LYS A 197 8.84 14.93 -23.62
C LYS A 197 9.25 13.52 -23.18
N ALA A 198 10.53 13.33 -22.85
CA ALA A 198 11.07 12.06 -22.37
C ALA A 198 10.41 11.63 -21.06
N ALA A 199 10.31 12.53 -20.09
CA ALA A 199 9.66 12.27 -18.81
C ALA A 199 8.18 11.91 -18.99
N ARG A 200 7.43 12.67 -19.80
CA ARG A 200 6.02 12.37 -20.09
C ARG A 200 5.83 10.98 -20.68
N LEU A 201 6.61 10.63 -21.72
CA LEU A 201 6.52 9.30 -22.35
C LEU A 201 6.92 8.17 -21.40
N PHE A 202 7.89 8.41 -20.52
CA PHE A 202 8.26 7.47 -19.48
C PHE A 202 7.12 7.29 -18.47
N THR A 203 6.49 8.37 -18.00
CA THR A 203 5.30 8.32 -17.13
C THR A 203 4.13 7.58 -17.79
N GLU A 204 3.86 7.83 -19.07
CA GLU A 204 2.84 7.10 -19.83
C GLU A 204 3.11 5.60 -19.87
N TYR A 205 4.36 5.20 -20.10
CA TYR A 205 4.80 3.81 -20.03
C TYR A 205 4.57 3.20 -18.63
N LEU A 206 5.00 3.88 -17.56
CA LEU A 206 4.77 3.41 -16.19
C LEU A 206 3.27 3.27 -15.88
N ARG A 207 2.44 4.22 -16.32
CA ARG A 207 0.98 4.16 -16.15
C ARG A 207 0.37 2.96 -16.88
N ALA A 208 0.85 2.67 -18.09
CA ALA A 208 0.40 1.51 -18.85
C ALA A 208 0.82 0.18 -18.18
N CYS A 209 1.99 0.12 -17.54
CA CYS A 209 2.40 -1.04 -16.76
C CYS A 209 1.56 -1.26 -15.49
N ARG A 210 1.09 -0.17 -14.88
CA ARG A 210 0.19 -0.20 -13.71
C ARG A 210 -1.26 -0.56 -14.09
N ASP A 211 -1.60 -0.47 -15.38
CA ASP A 211 -2.96 -0.78 -15.84
C ASP A 211 -3.39 -2.17 -15.37
N GLU A 212 -4.68 -2.30 -15.09
CA GLU A 212 -5.27 -3.51 -14.53
C GLU A 212 -4.89 -4.79 -15.29
N LYS A 213 -4.86 -4.73 -16.63
CA LYS A 213 -4.59 -5.92 -17.44
C LYS A 213 -3.17 -6.44 -17.29
N VAL A 214 -2.24 -5.59 -16.84
CA VAL A 214 -0.82 -5.89 -16.72
C VAL A 214 -0.43 -6.05 -15.24
N SER A 215 -0.99 -5.21 -14.37
CA SER A 215 -0.87 -5.26 -12.91
C SER A 215 0.57 -5.33 -12.38
N LEU A 216 1.50 -4.58 -12.99
CA LEU A 216 2.86 -4.46 -12.46
C LEU A 216 2.91 -3.50 -11.26
N SER A 217 3.76 -3.84 -10.32
CA SER A 217 3.99 -3.17 -9.03
C SER A 217 5.36 -2.49 -8.92
N THR A 218 6.43 -2.99 -9.56
CA THR A 218 7.79 -2.40 -9.52
C THR A 218 7.95 -1.25 -10.53
N LEU A 219 7.45 -0.06 -10.18
CA LEU A 219 7.41 1.09 -11.09
C LEU A 219 8.04 2.38 -10.52
N PRO A 220 9.31 2.36 -10.06
CA PRO A 220 9.99 3.59 -9.66
C PRO A 220 10.33 4.47 -10.89
N PRO A 221 10.26 5.81 -10.77
CA PRO A 221 9.97 6.57 -9.56
C PRO A 221 8.46 6.68 -9.26
N GLY A 222 8.05 6.34 -8.04
CA GLY A 222 6.65 6.26 -7.64
C GLY A 222 5.88 7.58 -7.74
N ARG A 223 6.53 8.73 -7.55
CA ARG A 223 5.85 10.04 -7.70
C ARG A 223 5.53 10.40 -9.15
N PHE A 224 6.05 9.67 -10.14
CA PHE A 224 5.59 9.83 -11.53
C PHE A 224 4.16 9.31 -11.70
N LEU A 225 3.80 8.26 -10.94
CA LEU A 225 2.47 7.67 -10.94
C LEU A 225 1.53 8.34 -9.95
N MET A 226 2.07 8.77 -8.81
CA MET A 226 1.34 9.36 -7.69
C MET A 226 2.01 10.68 -7.28
N PRO A 227 1.83 11.77 -8.06
CA PRO A 227 2.58 13.00 -7.87
C PRO A 227 2.15 13.81 -6.64
N GLY A 228 0.91 13.65 -6.15
CA GLY A 228 0.37 14.50 -5.08
C GLY A 228 0.52 15.98 -5.45
N ASP A 229 1.03 16.78 -4.52
CA ASP A 229 1.28 18.22 -4.70
C ASP A 229 2.38 18.57 -5.73
N LEU A 230 3.10 17.57 -6.26
CA LEU A 230 4.17 17.76 -7.23
C LEU A 230 3.68 17.68 -8.68
N GLU A 231 2.37 17.59 -8.91
CA GLU A 231 1.82 17.52 -10.27
C GLU A 231 2.24 18.77 -11.08
N GLY A 232 2.81 18.54 -12.26
CA GLY A 232 3.38 19.60 -13.10
C GLY A 232 4.73 20.16 -12.65
N SER A 233 5.31 19.69 -11.54
CA SER A 233 6.59 20.17 -11.02
C SER A 233 7.77 19.79 -11.93
N PRO A 234 8.75 20.70 -12.14
CA PRO A 234 10.01 20.36 -12.80
C PRO A 234 10.78 19.23 -12.12
N ALA A 235 10.53 18.94 -10.84
CA ALA A 235 11.16 17.84 -10.13
C ALA A 235 10.80 16.46 -10.72
N LEU A 236 9.71 16.36 -11.49
CA LEU A 236 9.25 15.14 -12.17
C LEU A 236 9.53 15.15 -13.68
N THR A 237 10.52 15.94 -14.13
CA THR A 237 10.86 16.10 -15.56
C THR A 237 12.20 15.46 -15.93
N PHE A 238 12.43 14.23 -15.45
CA PHE A 238 13.58 13.42 -15.84
C PHE A 238 13.16 12.05 -16.39
N SER A 239 14.06 11.40 -17.11
CA SER A 239 13.83 10.11 -17.77
C SER A 239 15.14 9.34 -17.83
N PRO A 240 15.14 7.99 -17.80
CA PRO A 240 16.39 7.24 -17.84
C PRO A 240 17.06 7.33 -19.22
N LEU A 241 18.37 7.56 -19.25
CA LEU A 241 19.17 7.69 -20.47
C LEU A 241 20.07 6.46 -20.72
N PRO A 242 20.42 6.14 -21.98
CA PRO A 242 21.32 5.03 -22.31
C PRO A 242 22.79 5.38 -21.99
N VAL A 243 23.10 5.54 -20.72
CA VAL A 243 24.44 5.89 -20.20
C VAL A 243 25.08 4.72 -19.46
N ARG A 244 26.42 4.62 -19.51
CA ARG A 244 27.17 3.60 -18.75
C ARG A 244 27.35 4.05 -17.31
N THR A 245 27.28 3.10 -16.37
CA THR A 245 27.64 3.36 -14.97
C THR A 245 29.08 3.86 -14.87
N GLY A 246 29.29 4.98 -14.17
CA GLY A 246 30.60 5.63 -14.05
C GLY A 246 31.07 6.41 -15.29
N ALA A 247 30.20 6.61 -16.29
CA ALA A 247 30.53 7.46 -17.44
C ALA A 247 30.87 8.90 -17.00
N ARG A 248 31.83 9.52 -17.71
CA ARG A 248 32.16 10.94 -17.52
C ARG A 248 30.95 11.78 -17.92
N VAL A 249 30.49 12.64 -17.01
CA VAL A 249 29.39 13.56 -17.28
C VAL A 249 29.94 14.82 -17.92
N VAL A 250 29.53 15.13 -19.15
CA VAL A 250 29.84 16.40 -19.82
C VAL A 250 29.01 17.53 -19.17
N PRO A 251 29.61 18.64 -18.71
CA PRO A 251 28.85 19.76 -18.16
C PRO A 251 27.83 20.30 -19.16
N GLU A 252 26.67 20.74 -18.65
CA GLU A 252 25.57 21.30 -19.46
C GLU A 252 25.00 20.35 -20.53
N SER A 253 25.31 19.05 -20.47
CA SER A 253 24.69 18.04 -21.32
C SER A 253 23.32 17.61 -20.80
N LEU A 254 22.56 16.92 -21.65
CA LEU A 254 21.31 16.28 -21.25
C LEU A 254 21.53 15.27 -20.12
N HIS A 255 22.62 14.49 -20.15
CA HIS A 255 23.02 13.60 -19.05
C HIS A 255 23.22 14.37 -17.75
N ALA A 256 23.95 15.48 -17.76
CA ALA A 256 24.14 16.31 -16.57
C ALA A 256 22.81 16.84 -16.01
N MET A 257 21.92 17.32 -16.88
CA MET A 257 20.59 17.81 -16.51
C MET A 257 19.74 16.71 -15.86
N MET A 258 19.66 15.53 -16.48
CA MET A 258 18.85 14.41 -15.97
C MET A 258 19.38 13.89 -14.64
N LYS A 259 20.70 13.74 -14.52
CA LYS A 259 21.36 13.33 -13.28
C LYS A 259 21.07 14.32 -12.15
N ARG A 260 21.22 15.62 -12.39
CA ARG A 260 20.89 16.66 -11.40
C ARG A 260 19.43 16.59 -10.95
N ARG A 261 18.49 16.39 -11.88
CA ARG A 261 17.05 16.26 -11.56
C ARG A 261 16.76 15.01 -10.73
N PHE A 262 17.37 13.88 -11.06
CA PHE A 262 17.26 12.65 -10.27
C PHE A 262 17.82 12.82 -8.84
N GLU A 263 18.98 13.46 -8.68
CA GLU A 263 19.54 13.73 -7.34
C GLU A 263 18.70 14.75 -6.55
N SER A 264 18.11 15.74 -7.24
CA SER A 264 17.13 16.66 -6.67
C SER A 264 15.88 15.92 -6.20
N TYR A 265 15.37 14.97 -6.98
CA TYR A 265 14.24 14.12 -6.62
C TYR A 265 14.53 13.32 -5.33
N LYS A 266 15.70 12.65 -5.27
CA LYS A 266 16.14 11.93 -4.08
C LYS A 266 16.21 12.85 -2.85
N SER A 267 16.81 14.02 -2.99
CA SER A 267 17.11 14.93 -1.88
C SER A 267 15.89 15.69 -1.35
N HIS A 268 14.99 16.12 -2.24
CA HIS A 268 13.87 17.00 -1.89
C HIS A 268 12.52 16.28 -1.82
N ILE A 269 12.40 15.05 -2.32
CA ILE A 269 11.12 14.33 -2.33
C ILE A 269 11.23 13.01 -1.55
N VAL A 270 12.17 12.15 -1.93
CA VAL A 270 12.26 10.80 -1.33
C VAL A 270 12.79 10.85 0.10
N LYS A 271 13.90 11.59 0.32
CA LYS A 271 14.55 11.68 1.64
C LYS A 271 13.66 12.37 2.69
N PRO A 272 12.97 13.51 2.41
CA PRO A 272 12.06 14.11 3.37
C PRO A 272 10.89 13.20 3.72
N PHE A 273 10.26 12.55 2.74
CA PHE A 273 9.19 11.58 3.03
C PHE A 273 9.64 10.47 3.98
N PHE A 274 10.82 9.89 3.72
CA PHE A 274 11.37 8.85 4.58
C PHE A 274 11.63 9.36 6.00
N ARG A 275 12.27 10.52 6.13
CA ARG A 275 12.62 11.12 7.42
C ARG A 275 11.38 11.57 8.20
N ASP A 276 10.45 12.26 7.57
CA ASP A 276 9.40 13.01 8.27
C ASP A 276 8.13 12.19 8.55
N HIS A 277 7.91 11.12 7.78
CA HIS A 277 6.73 10.25 7.92
C HIS A 277 7.13 8.81 8.22
N PHE A 278 7.87 8.17 7.31
CA PHE A 278 8.13 6.73 7.39
C PHE A 278 8.95 6.34 8.62
N SER A 279 9.99 7.11 8.97
CA SER A 279 10.85 6.82 10.12
C SER A 279 10.14 6.88 11.48
N ARG A 280 8.94 7.49 11.51
CA ARG A 280 8.15 7.72 12.72
C ARG A 280 7.08 6.67 12.95
N LEU A 281 6.91 5.72 12.01
CA LEU A 281 5.90 4.67 12.12
C LEU A 281 6.29 3.64 13.18
N ASP A 282 5.32 3.24 14.01
CA ASP A 282 5.48 2.18 14.99
C ASP A 282 4.97 0.84 14.42
N ARG A 283 3.84 0.89 13.69
CA ARG A 283 3.20 -0.29 13.08
C ARG A 283 3.01 -0.06 11.58
N GLN A 284 3.02 -1.13 10.80
CA GLN A 284 2.78 -1.06 9.36
C GLN A 284 1.83 -2.16 8.89
N ILE A 285 0.85 -1.78 8.06
CA ILE A 285 0.14 -2.70 7.20
C ILE A 285 0.43 -2.40 5.72
N VAL A 286 0.72 -3.45 4.94
CA VAL A 286 0.90 -3.40 3.48
C VAL A 286 -0.22 -4.22 2.85
N LEU A 287 -1.20 -3.54 2.27
CA LEU A 287 -2.32 -4.16 1.56
C LEU A 287 -1.87 -4.58 0.16
N VAL A 288 -2.21 -5.81 -0.21
CA VAL A 288 -1.81 -6.46 -1.46
C VAL A 288 -3.05 -7.00 -2.16
N ASP A 289 -3.22 -6.65 -3.44
CA ASP A 289 -4.22 -7.29 -4.29
C ASP A 289 -3.60 -8.48 -5.02
N ALA A 290 -3.43 -9.59 -4.30
CA ALA A 290 -2.81 -10.80 -4.85
C ALA A 290 -3.70 -11.48 -5.91
N LEU A 291 -5.03 -11.32 -5.81
CA LEU A 291 -5.98 -11.90 -6.77
C LEU A 291 -5.83 -11.26 -8.15
N SER A 292 -5.71 -9.93 -8.22
CA SER A 292 -5.46 -9.24 -9.48
C SER A 292 -4.12 -9.65 -10.12
N ALA A 293 -3.06 -9.83 -9.31
CA ALA A 293 -1.77 -10.31 -9.81
C ALA A 293 -1.85 -11.75 -10.33
N LEU A 294 -2.58 -12.63 -9.64
CA LEU A 294 -2.84 -14.00 -10.10
C LEU A 294 -3.64 -14.02 -11.41
N ASN A 295 -4.68 -13.19 -11.53
CA ASN A 295 -5.48 -13.02 -12.76
C ASN A 295 -4.62 -12.51 -13.95
N ALA A 296 -3.70 -11.58 -13.69
CA ALA A 296 -2.82 -11.01 -14.73
C ALA A 296 -1.69 -11.97 -15.17
N GLY A 297 -1.41 -13.00 -14.37
CA GLY A 297 -0.53 -14.12 -14.71
C GLY A 297 0.90 -14.01 -14.17
N PRO A 298 1.79 -14.94 -14.54
CA PRO A 298 3.07 -15.15 -13.85
C PRO A 298 4.02 -13.96 -13.83
N ALA A 299 3.95 -13.09 -14.85
CA ALA A 299 4.78 -11.89 -14.88
C ALA A 299 4.36 -10.88 -13.79
N ALA A 300 3.07 -10.67 -13.59
CA ALA A 300 2.55 -9.80 -12.53
C ALA A 300 2.84 -10.36 -11.14
N VAL A 301 2.76 -11.69 -10.97
CA VAL A 301 3.10 -12.37 -9.71
C VAL A 301 4.57 -12.19 -9.34
N ARG A 302 5.51 -12.41 -10.28
CA ARG A 302 6.95 -12.17 -10.04
C ARG A 302 7.26 -10.71 -9.75
N ASP A 303 6.60 -9.80 -10.47
CA ASP A 303 6.76 -8.37 -10.27
C ASP A 303 6.26 -7.94 -8.89
N LEU A 304 5.12 -8.49 -8.44
CA LEU A 304 4.61 -8.31 -7.08
C LEU A 304 5.59 -8.84 -6.02
N GLU A 305 6.16 -10.04 -6.20
CA GLU A 305 7.16 -10.62 -5.30
C GLU A 305 8.37 -9.68 -5.13
N GLN A 306 8.87 -9.15 -6.24
CA GLN A 306 9.97 -8.19 -6.24
C GLN A 306 9.60 -6.90 -5.51
N ALA A 307 8.42 -6.31 -5.78
CA ALA A 307 7.96 -5.09 -5.12
C ALA A 307 7.84 -5.26 -3.60
N LEU A 308 7.26 -6.38 -3.14
CA LEU A 308 7.14 -6.68 -1.71
C LEU A 308 8.51 -6.86 -1.05
N THR A 309 9.46 -7.46 -1.76
CA THR A 309 10.84 -7.60 -1.29
C THR A 309 11.51 -6.23 -1.14
N GLU A 310 11.41 -5.35 -2.14
CA GLU A 310 11.98 -3.99 -2.10
C GLU A 310 11.36 -3.12 -0.99
N ILE A 311 10.05 -3.22 -0.80
CA ILE A 311 9.34 -2.56 0.31
C ILE A 311 9.89 -3.04 1.66
N LEU A 312 10.10 -4.35 1.83
CA LEU A 312 10.62 -4.90 3.09
C LEU A 312 12.06 -4.49 3.39
N LEU A 313 12.90 -4.41 2.36
CA LEU A 313 14.26 -3.88 2.49
C LEU A 313 14.26 -2.42 2.97
N SER A 314 13.23 -1.67 2.62
CA SER A 314 13.07 -0.26 3.03
C SER A 314 12.69 -0.11 4.51
N PHE A 315 11.95 -1.06 5.09
CA PHE A 315 11.59 -1.04 6.53
C PHE A 315 12.78 -1.27 7.46
N ARG A 316 13.79 -2.04 7.03
CA ARG A 316 14.98 -2.32 7.85
C ARG A 316 16.28 -2.14 7.06
N PRO A 317 16.77 -0.90 6.98
CA PRO A 317 18.09 -0.65 6.43
C PRO A 317 19.14 -1.40 7.26
N GLY A 318 20.08 -2.07 6.59
CA GLY A 318 21.14 -2.81 7.28
C GLY A 318 21.95 -1.94 8.25
N LYS A 319 22.62 -2.55 9.23
CA LYS A 319 23.39 -1.87 10.30
C LYS A 319 24.38 -0.80 9.78
N ASN A 320 24.86 -0.93 8.53
CA ASN A 320 25.81 -0.01 7.89
C ASN A 320 25.18 0.90 6.82
N SER A 321 23.85 1.05 6.79
CA SER A 321 23.18 1.97 5.86
C SER A 321 23.04 3.36 6.49
N TRP A 322 23.29 4.43 5.74
CA TRP A 322 23.01 5.81 6.19
C TRP A 322 21.54 6.00 6.65
N LEU A 323 20.62 5.18 6.12
CA LEU A 323 19.21 5.13 6.54
C LEU A 323 19.04 4.68 8.01
N SER A 324 19.99 3.90 8.57
CA SER A 324 19.93 3.45 9.97
C SER A 324 20.22 4.57 10.97
N ALA A 325 20.97 5.61 10.55
CA ALA A 325 21.30 6.76 11.38
C ALA A 325 20.12 7.72 11.58
N ILE A 326 19.12 7.68 10.70
CA ILE A 326 17.91 8.53 10.74
C ILE A 326 16.74 7.81 11.44
N LEU A 327 16.85 6.50 11.64
CA LEU A 327 15.77 5.66 12.14
C LEU A 327 15.83 5.56 13.68
N SER A 328 15.25 6.55 14.38
CA SER A 328 15.21 6.60 15.85
C SER A 328 14.16 5.65 16.46
N ARG A 329 13.08 5.35 15.75
CA ARG A 329 12.07 4.33 16.06
C ARG A 329 12.01 3.30 14.95
N ARG A 330 11.93 2.01 15.29
CA ARG A 330 11.84 0.92 14.32
C ARG A 330 10.44 0.35 14.33
N ILE A 331 9.82 0.26 13.16
CA ILE A 331 8.60 -0.52 12.97
C ILE A 331 8.87 -1.94 13.45
N ASP A 332 8.18 -2.34 14.51
CA ASP A 332 8.35 -3.60 15.20
C ASP A 332 7.30 -4.64 14.79
N LYS A 333 6.15 -4.22 14.25
CA LYS A 333 5.15 -5.09 13.62
C LYS A 333 4.80 -4.67 12.20
N ILE A 334 4.91 -5.62 11.27
CA ILE A 334 4.57 -5.44 9.84
C ILE A 334 3.57 -6.52 9.42
N LEU A 335 2.40 -6.11 8.95
CA LEU A 335 1.37 -7.00 8.43
C LEU A 335 1.28 -6.91 6.91
N PHE A 336 1.50 -8.02 6.21
CA PHE A 336 1.10 -8.16 4.82
C PHE A 336 -0.33 -8.67 4.76
N ALA A 337 -1.22 -7.92 4.11
CA ALA A 337 -2.63 -8.26 4.05
C ALA A 337 -3.10 -8.43 2.61
N ALA A 338 -3.39 -9.67 2.20
CA ALA A 338 -4.07 -9.95 0.94
C ALA A 338 -5.52 -9.46 1.07
N SER A 339 -5.81 -8.35 0.39
CA SER A 339 -7.12 -7.71 0.35
C SER A 339 -8.10 -8.49 -0.52
N LYS A 340 -9.39 -8.15 -0.40
CA LYS A 340 -10.49 -8.67 -1.25
C LYS A 340 -10.68 -10.19 -1.16
N ALA A 341 -10.39 -10.78 0.00
CA ALA A 341 -10.60 -12.22 0.22
C ALA A 341 -12.08 -12.64 0.06
N ASP A 342 -13.03 -11.71 0.14
CA ASP A 342 -14.45 -11.92 -0.15
C ASP A 342 -14.72 -12.26 -1.63
N HIS A 343 -13.78 -12.01 -2.53
CA HIS A 343 -13.86 -12.49 -3.91
C HIS A 343 -13.58 -14.00 -4.04
N LEU A 344 -13.39 -14.69 -2.92
CA LEU A 344 -13.23 -16.14 -2.83
C LEU A 344 -14.23 -16.72 -1.83
N HIS A 345 -14.61 -17.97 -2.06
CA HIS A 345 -15.26 -18.77 -1.03
C HIS A 345 -14.34 -18.96 0.19
N HIS A 346 -14.92 -19.10 1.38
CA HIS A 346 -14.17 -19.14 2.64
C HIS A 346 -13.15 -20.28 2.70
N THR A 347 -13.41 -21.38 1.99
CA THR A 347 -12.52 -22.54 1.83
C THR A 347 -11.17 -22.17 1.18
N SER A 348 -11.11 -21.07 0.42
CA SER A 348 -9.89 -20.59 -0.25
C SER A 348 -9.18 -19.44 0.48
N HIS A 349 -9.70 -18.93 1.61
CA HIS A 349 -9.05 -17.81 2.33
C HIS A 349 -7.69 -18.19 2.90
N ASP A 350 -7.57 -19.39 3.47
CA ASP A 350 -6.27 -19.87 4.01
C ASP A 350 -5.27 -20.17 2.88
N ARG A 351 -5.76 -20.61 1.71
CA ARG A 351 -4.92 -20.80 0.52
C ARG A 351 -4.36 -19.47 0.04
N LEU A 352 -5.17 -18.41 -0.02
CA LEU A 352 -4.72 -17.05 -0.36
C LEU A 352 -3.67 -16.53 0.64
N GLN A 353 -3.89 -16.76 1.93
CA GLN A 353 -2.92 -16.39 2.97
C GLN A 353 -1.59 -17.13 2.79
N ASN A 354 -1.62 -18.43 2.49
CA ASN A 354 -0.43 -19.24 2.25
C ASN A 354 0.33 -18.82 1.00
N ILE A 355 -0.38 -18.41 -0.06
CA ILE A 355 0.23 -17.84 -1.28
C ILE A 355 0.96 -16.54 -0.93
N LEU A 356 0.31 -15.61 -0.22
CA LEU A 356 0.94 -14.37 0.21
C LEU A 356 2.17 -14.64 1.09
N ALA A 357 2.04 -15.54 2.07
CA ALA A 357 3.14 -15.91 2.96
C ALA A 357 4.33 -16.50 2.19
N LEU A 358 4.08 -17.26 1.11
CA LEU A 358 5.13 -17.78 0.24
C LEU A 358 5.80 -16.66 -0.55
N LEU A 359 5.03 -15.74 -1.15
CA LEU A 359 5.53 -14.56 -1.87
C LEU A 359 6.42 -13.69 -0.99
N THR A 360 6.05 -13.51 0.28
CA THR A 360 6.79 -12.66 1.21
C THR A 360 7.82 -13.42 2.03
N LYS A 361 7.98 -14.74 1.87
CA LYS A 361 8.75 -15.61 2.78
C LYS A 361 10.18 -15.13 3.02
N SER A 362 10.94 -14.89 1.96
CA SER A 362 12.34 -14.46 2.06
C SER A 362 12.48 -13.13 2.80
N ALA A 363 11.57 -12.21 2.50
CA ALA A 363 11.60 -10.87 3.04
C ALA A 363 11.07 -10.82 4.50
N MET A 364 10.05 -11.62 4.84
CA MET A 364 9.59 -11.85 6.21
C MET A 364 10.70 -12.45 7.09
N ASN A 365 11.43 -13.46 6.59
CA ASN A 365 12.54 -14.08 7.33
C ASN A 365 13.63 -13.06 7.67
N ARG A 366 14.00 -12.21 6.71
CA ARG A 366 14.98 -11.15 6.92
C ARG A 366 14.52 -10.12 7.96
N ALA A 367 13.24 -9.72 7.91
CA ALA A 367 12.67 -8.79 8.87
C ALA A 367 12.60 -9.37 10.29
N LYS A 368 12.26 -10.67 10.42
CA LYS A 368 12.28 -11.40 11.70
C LYS A 368 13.68 -11.47 12.32
N ILE A 369 14.70 -11.81 11.53
CA ILE A 369 16.11 -11.79 11.97
C ILE A 369 16.52 -10.40 12.46
N ALA A 370 16.01 -9.36 11.82
CA ALA A 370 16.31 -8.00 12.20
C ALA A 370 15.56 -7.55 13.47
N GLY A 371 14.56 -8.30 13.95
CA GLY A 371 13.79 -8.01 15.16
C GLY A 371 12.44 -7.31 14.92
N ALA A 372 11.78 -7.56 13.78
CA ALA A 372 10.36 -7.21 13.57
C ALA A 372 9.52 -8.49 13.62
N ASP A 373 8.35 -8.42 14.24
CA ASP A 373 7.31 -9.42 14.01
C ASP A 373 6.62 -9.12 12.68
N VAL A 374 6.57 -10.14 11.82
CA VAL A 374 6.00 -10.02 10.47
C VAL A 374 5.05 -11.17 10.23
N SER A 375 3.83 -10.81 9.85
CA SER A 375 2.75 -11.75 9.58
C SER A 375 2.12 -11.50 8.20
N ALA A 376 1.45 -12.53 7.70
CA ALA A 376 0.67 -12.49 6.47
C ALA A 376 -0.77 -12.91 6.78
N LEU A 377 -1.75 -12.19 6.23
CA LEU A 377 -3.16 -12.40 6.48
C LEU A 377 -3.94 -12.25 5.17
N ALA A 378 -4.92 -13.13 4.91
CA ALA A 378 -5.95 -12.87 3.91
C ALA A 378 -7.16 -12.22 4.61
N MET A 379 -7.68 -11.13 4.05
CA MET A 379 -8.78 -10.37 4.64
C MET A 379 -9.62 -9.63 3.59
N ALA A 380 -10.82 -9.23 4.00
CA ALA A 380 -11.64 -8.25 3.28
C ALA A 380 -12.01 -7.14 4.25
N SER A 381 -11.54 -5.92 3.98
CA SER A 381 -11.85 -4.74 4.80
C SER A 381 -13.34 -4.46 4.82
N VAL A 382 -13.97 -4.54 3.64
CA VAL A 382 -15.43 -4.52 3.47
C VAL A 382 -15.81 -5.75 2.66
N ARG A 383 -16.68 -6.59 3.21
CA ARG A 383 -17.21 -7.80 2.56
C ARG A 383 -18.33 -7.39 1.61
N ALA A 384 -18.10 -7.49 0.31
CA ALA A 384 -19.07 -7.18 -0.73
C ALA A 384 -19.90 -8.39 -1.20
N THR A 385 -19.49 -9.60 -0.81
CA THR A 385 -20.09 -10.85 -1.26
C THR A 385 -20.61 -11.69 -0.09
N ARG A 386 -21.54 -12.60 -0.36
CA ARG A 386 -22.03 -13.62 0.58
C ARG A 386 -21.75 -15.02 0.03
N GLU A 387 -21.68 -16.00 0.90
CA GLU A 387 -21.54 -17.39 0.48
C GLU A 387 -22.83 -17.88 -0.20
N ALA A 388 -22.66 -18.65 -1.25
CA ALA A 388 -23.73 -19.29 -2.00
C ALA A 388 -23.29 -20.70 -2.41
N SER A 389 -24.25 -21.60 -2.58
CA SER A 389 -24.01 -22.94 -3.10
C SER A 389 -24.89 -23.16 -4.32
N VAL A 390 -24.31 -23.62 -5.43
CA VAL A 390 -25.02 -23.91 -6.66
C VAL A 390 -24.80 -25.36 -7.04
N ARG A 391 -25.88 -26.10 -7.28
CA ARG A 391 -25.80 -27.47 -7.81
C ARG A 391 -25.70 -27.44 -9.33
N LYS A 392 -24.62 -28.00 -9.89
CA LYS A 392 -24.42 -28.14 -11.33
C LYS A 392 -23.91 -29.55 -11.63
N ASN A 393 -24.58 -30.28 -12.55
CA ASN A 393 -24.23 -31.65 -12.94
C ASN A 393 -24.11 -32.64 -11.76
N GLY A 394 -24.92 -32.47 -10.72
CA GLY A 394 -24.88 -33.32 -9.51
C GLY A 394 -23.80 -32.96 -8.49
N ASN A 395 -22.90 -32.02 -8.81
CA ASN A 395 -21.90 -31.50 -7.89
C ASN A 395 -22.38 -30.19 -7.25
N GLU A 396 -22.05 -30.02 -5.98
CA GLU A 396 -22.24 -28.77 -5.25
C GLU A 396 -21.01 -27.89 -5.46
N LEU A 397 -21.22 -26.66 -5.93
CA LEU A 397 -20.15 -25.69 -6.18
C LEU A 397 -20.20 -24.58 -5.14
N ASP A 398 -19.05 -24.37 -4.50
CA ASP A 398 -18.76 -23.29 -3.57
C ASP A 398 -18.73 -21.94 -4.31
N CYS A 399 -19.83 -21.21 -4.28
CA CYS A 399 -19.98 -19.94 -4.99
C CYS A 399 -19.96 -18.76 -4.02
N ILE A 400 -19.74 -17.57 -4.60
CA ILE A 400 -19.98 -16.29 -3.93
C ILE A 400 -21.09 -15.55 -4.66
N ALA A 401 -21.94 -14.86 -3.93
CA ALA A 401 -23.00 -14.03 -4.49
C ALA A 401 -22.76 -12.56 -4.16
N GLY A 402 -23.01 -11.68 -5.13
CA GLY A 402 -22.90 -10.24 -4.99
C GLY A 402 -23.31 -9.54 -6.28
N ILE A 403 -23.27 -8.21 -6.29
CA ILE A 403 -23.61 -7.39 -7.46
C ILE A 403 -22.30 -6.99 -8.17
N PRO A 404 -21.98 -7.52 -9.36
CA PRO A 404 -20.78 -7.13 -10.10
C PRO A 404 -20.78 -5.63 -10.41
N ILE A 405 -19.61 -5.01 -10.61
CA ILE A 405 -19.54 -3.62 -11.05
C ILE A 405 -19.98 -3.52 -12.52
N LYS A 406 -20.68 -2.45 -12.87
CA LYS A 406 -21.06 -2.15 -14.26
C LYS A 406 -19.85 -2.22 -15.20
N GLY A 407 -19.98 -2.99 -16.27
CA GLY A 407 -18.94 -3.16 -17.30
C GLY A 407 -17.93 -4.28 -17.01
N GLU A 408 -17.95 -4.89 -15.82
CA GLU A 408 -17.21 -6.13 -15.55
C GLU A 408 -17.69 -7.24 -16.50
N ARG A 409 -16.80 -8.18 -16.81
CA ARG A 409 -17.05 -9.23 -17.81
C ARG A 409 -16.71 -10.61 -17.30
N LEU A 410 -17.62 -11.56 -17.54
CA LEU A 410 -17.39 -12.99 -17.34
C LEU A 410 -17.80 -13.72 -18.63
N GLY A 411 -16.83 -14.31 -19.34
CA GLY A 411 -17.07 -14.86 -20.67
C GLY A 411 -17.56 -13.78 -21.65
N SER A 412 -18.70 -14.01 -22.29
CA SER A 412 -19.37 -13.06 -23.19
C SER A 412 -20.31 -12.08 -22.48
N GLU A 413 -20.56 -12.27 -21.19
CA GLU A 413 -21.49 -11.48 -20.39
C GLU A 413 -20.83 -10.17 -19.94
N VAL A 414 -21.61 -9.09 -19.94
CA VAL A 414 -21.21 -7.76 -19.45
C VAL A 414 -22.24 -7.33 -18.43
N PHE A 415 -21.81 -7.10 -17.19
CA PHE A 415 -22.71 -6.80 -16.09
C PHE A 415 -23.18 -5.33 -16.10
N ASP A 416 -24.41 -5.10 -15.68
CA ASP A 416 -25.06 -3.78 -15.64
C ASP A 416 -24.79 -2.98 -14.36
N GLY A 417 -24.39 -3.66 -13.29
CA GLY A 417 -24.15 -3.08 -11.97
C GLY A 417 -25.35 -3.09 -11.03
N GLU A 418 -26.41 -3.85 -11.36
CA GLU A 418 -27.68 -3.88 -10.63
C GLU A 418 -28.04 -5.30 -10.16
N GLU A 419 -27.87 -6.32 -11.01
CA GLU A 419 -28.26 -7.70 -10.70
C GLU A 419 -27.28 -8.40 -9.73
N GLU A 420 -27.84 -9.14 -8.77
CA GLU A 420 -27.06 -10.03 -7.89
C GLU A 420 -26.89 -11.39 -8.56
N LEU A 421 -25.65 -11.89 -8.63
CA LEU A 421 -25.31 -13.15 -9.28
C LEU A 421 -24.46 -14.03 -8.38
N ALA A 422 -24.69 -15.33 -8.45
CA ALA A 422 -23.84 -16.35 -7.84
C ALA A 422 -22.77 -16.80 -8.83
N ILE A 423 -21.50 -16.62 -8.46
CA ILE A 423 -20.34 -16.86 -9.31
C ILE A 423 -19.42 -17.85 -8.60
N PHE A 424 -18.96 -18.84 -9.36
CA PHE A 424 -17.88 -19.72 -8.95
C PHE A 424 -16.54 -19.02 -9.27
N PRO A 425 -15.78 -18.54 -8.27
CA PRO A 425 -14.55 -17.78 -8.52
C PRO A 425 -13.38 -18.66 -8.97
N GLY A 426 -13.57 -19.99 -8.97
CA GLY A 426 -12.51 -20.98 -9.06
C GLY A 426 -11.84 -21.25 -7.72
N ASP A 427 -11.10 -22.34 -7.66
CA ASP A 427 -10.32 -22.73 -6.48
C ASP A 427 -8.88 -22.28 -6.60
N LEU A 428 -8.36 -21.65 -5.55
CA LEU A 428 -6.92 -21.52 -5.41
C LEU A 428 -6.31 -22.92 -5.18
N PRO A 429 -5.13 -23.22 -5.74
CA PRO A 429 -4.49 -24.50 -5.54
C PRO A 429 -4.12 -24.71 -4.07
N GLU A 430 -4.19 -25.96 -3.61
CA GLU A 430 -3.82 -26.31 -2.24
C GLU A 430 -2.34 -26.02 -1.95
N ASN A 431 -1.47 -26.28 -2.93
CA ASN A 431 -0.07 -25.94 -2.85
C ASN A 431 0.16 -24.51 -3.36
N PRO A 432 0.60 -23.57 -2.51
CA PRO A 432 0.81 -22.18 -2.90
C PRO A 432 1.88 -22.02 -3.99
N ALA A 433 2.85 -22.94 -4.09
CA ALA A 433 3.88 -22.88 -5.12
C ALA A 433 3.31 -23.06 -6.53
N ASP A 434 2.18 -23.78 -6.66
CA ASP A 434 1.54 -24.00 -7.94
C ASP A 434 0.87 -22.72 -8.43
N ALA A 435 0.28 -21.92 -7.53
CA ALA A 435 -0.25 -20.58 -7.87
C ALA A 435 0.83 -19.63 -8.43
N LEU A 436 2.07 -19.76 -7.96
CA LEU A 436 3.20 -18.92 -8.41
C LEU A 436 3.82 -19.40 -9.71
N ARG A 437 3.80 -20.71 -9.96
CA ARG A 437 4.36 -21.36 -11.15
C ARG A 437 3.38 -21.40 -12.30
N SER A 438 2.08 -21.34 -12.00
CA SER A 438 1.05 -21.73 -12.95
C SER A 438 1.16 -20.92 -14.24
N THR A 439 1.58 -21.61 -15.28
CA THR A 439 1.32 -21.24 -16.67
C THR A 439 -0.01 -21.85 -17.09
N THR A 440 -1.03 -22.01 -16.21
CA THR A 440 -2.30 -22.62 -16.63
C THR A 440 -2.82 -21.87 -17.84
N THR A 441 -2.59 -22.49 -18.99
CA THR A 441 -2.95 -22.10 -20.34
C THR A 441 -4.45 -22.30 -20.57
N GLY A 442 -5.24 -22.17 -19.50
CA GLY A 442 -6.67 -21.90 -19.54
C GLY A 442 -6.85 -20.48 -19.07
N ALA A 443 -6.83 -19.51 -19.98
CA ALA A 443 -7.14 -18.10 -19.70
C ALA A 443 -8.61 -17.89 -19.25
N GLU A 444 -9.31 -18.97 -18.92
CA GLU A 444 -10.74 -19.07 -18.61
C GLU A 444 -11.04 -19.55 -17.17
N ASP A 445 -10.10 -20.15 -16.43
CA ASP A 445 -10.43 -20.86 -15.18
C ASP A 445 -10.34 -20.03 -13.88
N LEU A 446 -9.64 -18.90 -13.87
CA LEU A 446 -9.57 -18.01 -12.70
C LEU A 446 -9.75 -16.57 -13.18
N ARG A 447 -10.98 -16.07 -13.13
CA ARG A 447 -11.28 -14.65 -13.29
C ARG A 447 -12.04 -14.16 -12.08
N PHE A 448 -11.31 -13.58 -11.13
CA PHE A 448 -11.92 -12.85 -10.03
C PHE A 448 -12.54 -11.55 -10.54
N ILE A 449 -13.87 -11.54 -10.71
CA ILE A 449 -14.62 -10.33 -11.04
C ILE A 449 -14.71 -9.39 -9.82
N ARG A 450 -15.11 -8.15 -10.05
CA ARG A 450 -15.30 -7.18 -8.97
C ARG A 450 -16.77 -6.93 -8.69
N PHE A 451 -17.04 -6.74 -7.41
CA PHE A 451 -18.36 -6.45 -6.89
C PHE A 451 -18.47 -5.00 -6.44
N ARG A 452 -19.68 -4.45 -6.47
CA ARG A 452 -20.00 -3.16 -5.87
C ARG A 452 -19.95 -3.27 -4.33
N PRO A 453 -19.82 -2.16 -3.59
CA PRO A 453 -19.94 -2.17 -2.12
C PRO A 453 -21.24 -2.86 -1.66
N PRO A 454 -21.26 -3.53 -0.50
CA PRO A 454 -22.43 -4.27 -0.04
C PRO A 454 -23.65 -3.35 0.13
N LEU A 455 -24.84 -3.90 -0.12
CA LEU A 455 -26.08 -3.27 0.31
C LEU A 455 -26.18 -3.41 1.83
N ILE A 456 -26.17 -2.28 2.53
CA ILE A 456 -26.29 -2.25 3.99
C ILE A 456 -27.64 -1.64 4.33
N ASN A 457 -28.39 -2.30 5.21
CA ASN A 457 -29.65 -1.76 5.68
C ASN A 457 -29.41 -0.43 6.40
N PRO A 458 -30.30 0.57 6.22
CA PRO A 458 -30.19 1.85 6.91
C PRO A 458 -30.58 1.69 8.38
N GLU A 459 -29.67 1.15 9.19
CA GLU A 459 -29.66 1.38 10.63
C GLU A 459 -29.07 2.77 10.91
N PRO A 460 -29.32 3.40 12.09
CA PRO A 460 -28.93 4.79 12.37
C PRO A 460 -27.46 5.11 12.09
N VAL A 461 -26.55 4.12 12.17
CA VAL A 461 -25.24 4.17 11.52
C VAL A 461 -24.89 2.80 10.93
N PRO A 462 -24.58 2.70 9.62
CA PRO A 462 -24.21 1.42 8.99
C PRO A 462 -22.85 0.92 9.49
N ILE A 463 -22.80 -0.33 9.94
CA ILE A 463 -21.57 -1.04 10.29
C ILE A 463 -21.10 -1.85 9.08
N LEU A 464 -19.86 -1.61 8.64
CA LEU A 464 -19.28 -2.25 7.47
C LEU A 464 -18.93 -3.72 7.77
N PRO A 465 -19.51 -4.70 7.05
CA PRO A 465 -19.17 -6.11 7.23
C PRO A 465 -17.75 -6.38 6.77
N HIS A 466 -17.04 -7.32 7.38
CA HIS A 466 -15.63 -7.60 7.07
C HIS A 466 -15.30 -9.10 7.15
N ILE A 467 -14.09 -9.45 6.70
CA ILE A 467 -13.48 -10.78 6.89
C ILE A 467 -12.10 -10.59 7.50
N ARG A 468 -11.89 -11.11 8.72
CA ARG A 468 -10.61 -11.11 9.44
C ARG A 468 -9.97 -9.73 9.70
N LEU A 469 -10.72 -8.62 9.56
CA LEU A 469 -10.27 -7.27 9.95
C LEU A 469 -9.90 -7.22 11.43
N ASP A 470 -10.68 -7.87 12.28
CA ASP A 470 -10.42 -8.09 13.70
C ASP A 470 -9.05 -8.73 13.99
N ARG A 471 -8.63 -9.74 13.20
CA ARG A 471 -7.29 -10.32 13.32
C ARG A 471 -6.18 -9.36 12.91
N ALA A 472 -6.42 -8.50 11.91
CA ALA A 472 -5.47 -7.47 11.54
C ALA A 472 -5.29 -6.44 12.67
N ILE A 473 -6.41 -6.01 13.27
CA ILE A 473 -6.45 -5.09 14.42
C ILE A 473 -5.70 -5.69 15.60
N GLU A 474 -6.00 -6.95 15.96
CA GLU A 474 -5.33 -7.66 17.05
C GLU A 474 -3.82 -7.71 16.85
N PHE A 475 -3.37 -8.10 15.65
CA PHE A 475 -1.94 -8.13 15.36
C PHE A 475 -1.30 -6.74 15.51
N LEU A 476 -1.91 -5.69 14.96
CA LEU A 476 -1.32 -4.36 14.91
C LEU A 476 -1.39 -3.60 16.23
N LEU A 477 -2.42 -3.84 17.06
CA LEU A 477 -2.78 -2.98 18.19
C LEU A 477 -3.00 -3.74 19.52
N GLY A 478 -3.26 -5.05 19.48
CA GLY A 478 -3.72 -5.81 20.65
C GLY A 478 -2.77 -5.76 21.84
N ASP A 479 -1.46 -5.76 21.60
CA ASP A 479 -0.43 -5.71 22.65
C ASP A 479 -0.41 -4.39 23.43
N HIS A 480 -0.88 -3.29 22.84
CA HIS A 480 -1.01 -2.00 23.52
C HIS A 480 -2.31 -1.82 24.30
N LEU A 481 -3.25 -2.75 24.15
CA LEU A 481 -4.53 -2.76 24.83
C LEU A 481 -4.58 -3.90 25.84
N THR A 482 -3.44 -4.20 26.45
CA THR A 482 -3.30 -5.16 27.56
C THR A 482 -3.37 -4.45 28.90
#